data_AF-F6H629-F1
#
_entry.id   AF-F6H629-F1
#
_cell.length_a   1.000
_cell.length_b   1.000
_cell.length_c   1.000
_cell.angle_alpha   90.00
_cell.angle_beta   90.00
_cell.angle_gamma   90.00
#
_symmetry.space_group_name_H-M   'P 1'
#
loop_
_entity.id
_entity.type
_entity.pdbx_description
1 polymer ?
#
loop_
_entity_poly.entity_id
_entity_poly.type
_entity_poly.pdbx_seq_one_letter_code
_entity_poly.pdbx_strand_id
1 'polypeptide(L)'
;MSLGGALSIPKIETPGPTCQPDEEFKSNAAMEETIINSLIRVALVIEPKDKEASLMYKQALDLLSQALKVWPNANVKFNYLEKLLSSIQPSQLKDPSTALVQGLYVMNKVLEKKPHLFI
;
A
#
# COMPACT_ATOMS: atom_id res chain seq x y z
N MET A 1 5.25 -56.52 19.62
CA MET A 1 5.49 -55.77 18.36
C MET A 1 4.80 -56.59 17.26
N SER A 2 3.80 -56.15 16.48
CA SER A 2 3.45 -54.85 15.93
C SER A 2 1.96 -54.84 15.54
N LEU A 3 1.28 -53.70 15.70
CA LEU A 3 -0.10 -53.46 15.28
C LEU A 3 -0.23 -53.51 13.74
N GLY A 4 -1.34 -54.06 13.23
CA GLY A 4 -1.65 -54.11 11.80
C GLY A 4 -3.16 -54.18 11.55
N GLY A 5 -3.95 -53.34 12.21
CA GLY A 5 -5.35 -53.13 11.86
C GLY A 5 -5.43 -52.13 10.70
N ALA A 6 -5.76 -52.61 9.50
CA ALA A 6 -6.07 -51.77 8.36
C ALA A 6 -7.40 -51.04 8.62
N LEU A 7 -7.29 -49.81 9.13
CA LEU A 7 -8.41 -48.92 9.37
C LEU A 7 -8.78 -48.28 8.02
N SER A 8 -9.90 -48.73 7.44
CA SER A 8 -10.49 -48.15 6.23
C SER A 8 -10.85 -46.69 6.49
N ILE A 9 -10.02 -45.78 5.99
CA ILE A 9 -10.29 -44.34 5.98
C ILE A 9 -11.34 -44.08 4.88
N PRO A 10 -12.49 -43.44 5.18
CA PRO A 10 -13.41 -43.00 4.15
C PRO A 10 -12.71 -41.95 3.29
N LYS A 11 -12.69 -42.17 1.97
CA LYS A 11 -12.19 -41.22 0.98
C LYS A 11 -12.98 -39.91 1.10
N ILE A 12 -12.38 -38.93 1.76
CA ILE A 12 -12.84 -37.54 1.75
C ILE A 12 -12.65 -37.02 0.33
N GLU A 13 -13.70 -37.06 -0.48
CA GLU A 13 -13.82 -36.18 -1.64
C GLU A 13 -13.86 -34.75 -1.11
N THR A 14 -12.69 -34.16 -1.00
CA THR A 14 -12.59 -32.70 -0.90
C THR A 14 -12.97 -32.20 -2.28
N PRO A 15 -13.98 -31.32 -2.43
CA PRO A 15 -14.12 -30.55 -3.65
C PRO A 15 -12.82 -29.75 -3.74
N GLY A 16 -11.89 -30.21 -4.58
CA GLY A 16 -10.77 -29.37 -4.96
C GLY A 16 -11.39 -28.06 -5.44
N PRO A 17 -10.91 -26.88 -4.99
CA PRO A 17 -11.31 -25.68 -5.68
C PRO A 17 -10.89 -25.94 -7.11
N THR A 18 -11.88 -26.00 -8.01
CA THR A 18 -11.63 -25.97 -9.44
C THR A 18 -10.95 -24.62 -9.62
N CYS A 19 -9.62 -24.62 -9.52
CA CYS A 19 -8.80 -23.47 -9.81
C CYS A 19 -9.02 -23.29 -11.31
N GLN A 20 -10.03 -22.49 -11.63
CA GLN A 20 -10.27 -22.04 -12.98
C GLN A 20 -8.93 -21.47 -13.44
N PRO A 21 -8.40 -21.97 -14.57
CA PRO A 21 -7.10 -21.56 -15.04
C PRO A 21 -7.19 -20.08 -15.40
N ASP A 22 -6.27 -19.29 -14.86
CA ASP A 22 -5.92 -17.98 -15.38
C ASP A 22 -7.10 -17.01 -15.55
N GLU A 23 -7.75 -16.63 -14.45
CA GLU A 23 -8.08 -15.22 -14.32
C GLU A 23 -6.75 -14.47 -14.29
N GLU A 24 -6.31 -14.01 -15.47
CA GLU A 24 -5.31 -12.98 -15.64
C GLU A 24 -5.43 -12.03 -14.44
N PHE A 25 -4.45 -12.06 -13.51
CA PHE A 25 -4.49 -11.39 -12.20
C PHE A 25 -4.48 -9.87 -12.39
N LYS A 26 -5.56 -9.37 -12.98
CA LYS A 26 -5.81 -7.98 -13.23
C LYS A 26 -6.17 -7.41 -11.88
N SER A 27 -5.36 -6.46 -11.45
CA SER A 27 -5.59 -5.72 -10.20
C SER A 27 -7.05 -5.25 -10.20
N ASN A 28 -7.83 -5.67 -9.22
CA ASN A 28 -9.17 -5.10 -9.06
C ASN A 28 -9.04 -3.70 -8.41
N ALA A 29 -10.05 -2.84 -8.59
CA ALA A 29 -10.00 -1.46 -8.10
C ALA A 29 -9.72 -1.36 -6.58
N ALA A 30 -10.16 -2.33 -5.78
CA ALA A 30 -9.91 -2.35 -4.34
C ALA A 30 -8.44 -2.70 -4.01
N MET A 31 -7.83 -3.59 -4.80
CA MET A 31 -6.42 -3.93 -4.69
C MET A 31 -5.52 -2.76 -5.12
N GLU A 32 -5.85 -2.10 -6.24
CA GLU A 32 -5.16 -0.89 -6.71
C GLU A 32 -5.21 0.21 -5.65
N GLU A 33 -6.39 0.48 -5.10
CA GLU A 33 -6.59 1.45 -4.02
C GLU A 33 -5.74 1.07 -2.79
N THR A 34 -5.71 -0.21 -2.42
CA THR A 34 -4.94 -0.70 -1.26
C THR A 34 -3.44 -0.47 -1.47
N ILE A 35 -2.91 -0.76 -2.66
CA ILE A 35 -1.50 -0.55 -2.98
C ILE A 35 -1.15 0.93 -2.93
N ILE A 36 -1.93 1.79 -3.59
CA ILE A 36 -1.67 3.23 -3.60
C ILE A 36 -1.73 3.82 -2.19
N ASN A 37 -2.77 3.49 -1.42
CA ASN A 37 -2.90 3.98 -0.05
C ASN A 37 -1.77 3.47 0.87
N SER A 38 -1.29 2.25 0.64
CA SER A 38 -0.13 1.70 1.35
C SER A 38 1.14 2.47 1.03
N LEU A 39 1.44 2.71 -0.26
CA LEU A 39 2.60 3.48 -0.70
C LEU A 39 2.60 4.91 -0.14
N ILE A 40 1.44 5.57 -0.11
CA ILE A 40 1.27 6.88 0.53
C ILE A 40 1.65 6.82 2.02
N ARG A 41 1.14 5.83 2.77
CA ARG A 41 1.47 5.67 4.19
C ARG A 41 2.95 5.42 4.39
N VAL A 42 3.56 4.54 3.59
CA VAL A 42 4.99 4.24 3.67
C VAL A 42 5.82 5.50 3.42
N ALA A 43 5.51 6.27 2.38
CA ALA A 43 6.21 7.52 2.10
C ALA A 43 6.10 8.54 3.25
N LEU A 44 4.97 8.58 3.97
CA LEU A 44 4.76 9.49 5.10
C LEU A 44 5.33 8.98 6.44
N VAL A 45 5.54 7.67 6.57
CA VAL A 45 6.08 7.04 7.79
C VAL A 45 7.61 7.00 7.76
N ILE A 46 8.23 6.82 6.59
CA ILE A 46 9.69 6.81 6.47
C ILE A 46 10.22 8.21 6.76
N GLU A 47 11.01 8.35 7.82
CA GLU A 47 11.66 9.61 8.15
C GLU A 47 13.04 9.69 7.49
N PRO A 48 13.31 10.67 6.61
CA PRO A 48 14.57 10.78 5.87
C PRO A 48 15.68 11.38 6.76
N LYS A 49 16.02 10.70 7.85
CA LYS A 49 17.03 11.14 8.84
C LYS A 49 18.46 10.72 8.51
N ASP A 50 18.60 9.70 7.68
CA ASP A 50 19.88 9.15 7.24
C ASP A 50 19.85 8.80 5.75
N LYS A 51 21.00 8.40 5.20
CA LYS A 51 21.15 8.15 3.76
C LYS A 51 20.28 6.99 3.27
N GLU A 52 20.13 5.94 4.08
CA GLU A 52 19.37 4.75 3.72
C GLU A 52 17.87 5.04 3.80
N ALA A 53 17.42 5.65 4.89
CA ALA A 53 16.02 6.07 5.03
C ALA A 53 15.60 7.09 3.96
N SER A 54 16.51 8.01 3.58
CA SER A 54 16.27 8.95 2.48
C SER A 54 16.17 8.25 1.13
N LEU A 55 16.94 7.19 0.90
CA LEU A 55 16.85 6.38 -0.32
C LEU A 55 15.52 5.62 -0.36
N MET A 56 15.13 4.97 0.74
CA MET A 56 13.85 4.27 0.86
C MET A 56 12.66 5.21 0.66
N TYR A 57 12.72 6.43 1.21
CA TYR A 57 11.70 7.46 1.00
C TYR A 57 11.55 7.81 -0.48
N LYS A 58 12.68 8.05 -1.19
CA LYS A 58 12.67 8.32 -2.63
C LYS A 58 12.09 7.14 -3.42
N GLN A 59 12.48 5.92 -3.09
CA GLN A 59 11.95 4.71 -3.74
C GLN A 59 10.45 4.56 -3.52
N ALA A 60 9.94 4.86 -2.32
CA ALA A 60 8.50 4.84 -2.05
C ALA A 60 7.73 5.85 -2.90
N LEU A 61 8.27 7.07 -3.07
CA LEU A 61 7.68 8.08 -3.96
C LEU A 61 7.73 7.66 -5.44
N ASP A 62 8.82 7.05 -5.89
CA ASP A 62 8.96 6.56 -7.26
C ASP A 62 7.98 5.41 -7.55
N LEU A 63 7.82 4.48 -6.60
CA LEU A 63 6.82 3.42 -6.69
C LEU A 63 5.40 3.97 -6.70
N LEU A 64 5.10 4.98 -5.88
CA LEU A 64 3.80 5.66 -5.90
C LEU A 64 3.53 6.29 -7.27
N SER A 65 4.51 7.00 -7.82
CA SER A 65 4.41 7.61 -9.15
C SER A 65 4.18 6.56 -10.25
N GLN A 66 4.87 5.41 -10.17
CA GLN A 66 4.67 4.30 -11.10
C GLN A 66 3.28 3.68 -10.96
N ALA A 67 2.83 3.41 -9.74
CA ALA A 67 1.49 2.88 -9.46
C ALA A 67 0.39 3.80 -10.01
N LEU A 68 0.50 5.12 -9.80
CA LEU A 68 -0.46 6.10 -10.33
C LEU A 68 -0.44 6.18 -11.86
N LYS A 69 0.71 5.91 -12.49
CA LYS A 69 0.83 5.84 -13.96
C LYS A 69 0.15 4.58 -14.52
N VAL A 70 0.32 3.43 -13.85
CA VAL A 70 -0.28 2.15 -14.25
C VAL A 70 -1.79 2.15 -14.00
N TRP A 71 -2.24 2.76 -12.89
CA TRP A 71 -3.64 2.83 -12.48
C TRP A 71 -4.17 4.28 -12.44
N PRO A 72 -4.37 4.91 -13.61
CA PRO A 72 -4.81 6.30 -13.70
C PRO A 72 -6.24 6.53 -13.20
N ASN A 73 -7.02 5.46 -13.00
CA ASN A 73 -8.40 5.54 -12.49
C ASN A 73 -8.53 5.08 -11.03
N ALA A 74 -7.46 4.59 -10.40
CA ALA A 74 -7.51 4.11 -9.03
C ALA A 74 -7.83 5.24 -8.03
N ASN A 75 -8.64 4.94 -7.03
CA ASN A 75 -8.99 5.93 -6.03
C ASN A 75 -7.82 6.24 -5.11
N VAL A 76 -7.64 7.51 -4.75
CA VAL A 76 -6.57 7.98 -3.86
C VAL A 76 -7.21 8.57 -2.62
N LYS A 77 -6.87 8.06 -1.43
CA LYS A 77 -7.42 8.56 -0.16
C LYS A 77 -6.36 9.29 0.66
N PHE A 78 -6.63 10.55 0.98
CA PHE A 78 -5.73 11.38 1.79
C PHE A 78 -6.01 11.31 3.30
N ASN A 79 -6.97 10.49 3.74
CA ASN A 79 -7.37 10.38 5.15
C ASN A 79 -6.21 10.14 6.12
N TYR A 80 -5.17 9.42 5.69
CA TYR A 80 -3.98 9.23 6.53
C TYR A 80 -3.18 10.51 6.69
N LEU A 81 -2.98 11.27 5.61
CA LEU A 81 -2.30 12.56 5.65
C LEU A 81 -3.09 13.54 6.53
N GLU A 82 -4.41 13.62 6.38
CA GLU A 82 -5.26 14.47 7.22
C GLU A 82 -5.13 14.13 8.70
N LYS A 83 -5.18 12.84 9.05
CA LYS A 83 -4.98 12.36 10.42
C LYS A 83 -3.58 12.66 10.94
N LEU A 84 -2.57 12.48 10.09
CA LEU A 84 -1.18 12.78 10.42
C LEU A 84 -1.02 14.26 10.77
N LEU A 85 -1.56 15.15 9.94
CA LEU A 85 -1.51 16.60 10.15
C LEU A 85 -2.33 17.03 11.37
N SER A 86 -3.50 16.42 11.60
CA SER A 86 -4.33 16.70 12.77
C SER A 86 -3.69 16.24 14.08
N SER A 87 -2.80 15.23 14.02
CA SER A 87 -2.07 14.70 15.17
C SER A 87 -0.83 15.52 15.54
N ILE A 88 -0.44 16.51 14.72
CA ILE A 88 0.68 17.39 15.01
C ILE A 88 0.28 18.30 16.19
N GLN A 89 0.71 17.92 17.39
CA GLN A 89 0.61 18.80 18.57
C GLN A 89 1.90 19.61 18.73
N PRO A 90 1.82 20.88 19.18
CA PRO A 90 3.00 21.75 19.37
C PRO A 90 4.06 21.20 20.33
N SER A 91 3.72 20.23 21.19
CA SER A 91 4.65 19.67 22.18
C SER A 91 5.26 18.31 21.81
N GLN A 92 4.90 17.73 20.66
CA GLN A 92 5.43 16.42 20.26
C GLN A 92 6.76 16.58 19.50
N LEU A 93 7.74 15.79 19.93
CA LEU A 93 9.16 15.81 19.57
C LEU A 93 9.46 15.49 18.09
N LYS A 94 8.45 15.18 17.28
CA LYS A 94 8.59 14.84 15.86
C LYS A 94 8.46 16.12 15.04
N ASP A 95 9.49 16.46 14.26
CA ASP A 95 9.51 17.70 13.47
C ASP A 95 8.27 17.82 12.59
N PRO A 96 7.30 18.69 12.95
CA PRO A 96 6.03 18.80 12.23
C PRO A 96 6.24 19.25 10.78
N SER A 97 7.34 19.98 10.56
CA SER A 97 7.83 20.42 9.27
C SER A 97 8.12 19.24 8.32
N THR A 98 8.66 18.13 8.82
CA THR A 98 9.03 16.97 7.98
C THR A 98 7.78 16.28 7.45
N ALA A 99 6.79 16.01 8.30
CA ALA A 99 5.53 15.39 7.89
C ALA A 99 4.77 16.24 6.86
N LEU A 100 4.78 17.56 7.02
CA LEU A 100 4.20 18.50 6.07
C LEU A 100 4.93 18.46 4.73
N VAL A 101 6.26 18.56 4.73
CA VAL A 101 7.08 18.51 3.51
C VAL A 101 6.85 17.19 2.76
N GLN A 102 6.82 16.07 3.47
CA GLN A 102 6.54 14.77 2.86
C GLN A 102 5.12 14.67 2.31
N GLY A 103 4.13 15.22 3.03
CA GLY A 103 2.76 15.38 2.57
C GLY A 103 2.67 16.14 1.25
N LEU A 104 3.37 17.28 1.16
CA LEU A 104 3.43 18.08 -0.06
C LEU A 104 4.09 17.32 -1.23
N TYR A 105 5.16 16.56 -0.98
CA TYR A 105 5.77 15.73 -2.03
C TYR A 105 4.82 14.63 -2.54
N VAL A 106 4.10 13.96 -1.63
CA VAL A 106 3.08 12.96 -2.00
C VAL A 106 1.96 13.61 -2.81
N MET A 107 1.42 14.74 -2.34
CA MET A 107 0.37 15.48 -3.05
C MET A 107 0.85 15.92 -4.43
N ASN A 108 2.06 16.43 -4.55
CA ASN A 108 2.65 16.81 -5.84
C ASN A 108 2.74 15.60 -6.78
N LYS A 109 3.13 14.42 -6.30
CA LYS A 109 3.15 13.20 -7.13
C LYS A 109 1.76 12.78 -7.59
N VAL A 110 0.74 12.89 -6.73
CA VAL A 110 -0.64 12.62 -7.14
C VAL A 110 -1.11 13.66 -8.15
N LEU A 111 -0.83 14.94 -7.93
CA LEU A 111 -1.21 16.03 -8.83
C LEU A 111 -0.55 15.88 -10.21
N GLU A 112 0.75 15.57 -10.27
CA GLU A 112 1.52 15.34 -11.52
C GLU A 112 0.92 14.22 -12.39
N LYS A 113 0.27 13.23 -11.77
CA LYS A 113 -0.29 12.07 -12.49
C LYS A 113 -1.81 12.11 -12.64
N LYS A 114 -2.50 12.76 -11.71
CA LYS A 114 -3.97 12.77 -11.58
C LYS A 114 -4.45 14.19 -11.21
N PRO A 115 -4.24 15.17 -12.11
CA PRO A 115 -4.58 16.56 -11.81
C PRO A 115 -6.08 16.75 -11.57
N HIS A 116 -6.93 15.95 -12.21
CA HIS A 116 -8.39 15.97 -12.05
C HIS A 116 -8.88 15.71 -10.62
N LEU A 117 -8.05 15.14 -9.73
CA LEU A 117 -8.43 14.95 -8.32
C LEU A 117 -8.39 16.26 -7.51
N PHE A 118 -7.88 17.35 -8.09
CA PHE A 118 -7.64 18.63 -7.40
C PHE A 118 -8.37 19.82 -8.05
N ILE A 119 -9.27 19.59 -9.01
CA ILE A 119 -10.00 20.62 -9.77
C ILE A 119 -11.49 20.51 -9.47
#